data_AF-A0A2D6NZG5-F1
#
_entry.id   AF-A0A2D6NZG5-F1
#
_cell.length_a   1.000
_cell.length_b   1.000
_cell.length_c   1.000
_cell.angle_alpha   90.00
_cell.angle_beta   90.00
_cell.angle_gamma   90.00
#
_symmetry.space_group_name_H-M   'P 1'
#
loop_
_entity.id
_entity.type
_entity.pdbx_description
1 polymer ?
#
loop_
_entity_poly.entity_id
_entity_poly.type
_entity_poly.pdbx_seq_one_letter_code
_entity_poly.pdbx_strand_id
1 'polypeptide(L)'
;MKNTHIIFSLTKRLIGVIFLVLNYLCYGLMVSLAADTDLSATERVVYPVLVYALSWVFVIVGIYLAGPELIAKFKEYFILVKSKLLKNDK
;
A
#
# COMPACT_ATOMS: atom_id res chain seq x y z
N MET A 1 -25.37 9.02 14.40
CA MET A 1 -24.26 8.14 14.80
C MET A 1 -23.82 7.14 13.73
N LYS A 2 -24.71 6.42 13.03
CA LYS A 2 -24.33 5.38 12.04
C LYS A 2 -23.48 5.89 10.85
N ASN A 3 -23.75 7.09 10.33
CA ASN A 3 -22.95 7.71 9.26
C ASN A 3 -21.53 8.07 9.69
N THR A 4 -21.33 8.51 10.93
CA THR A 4 -20.02 8.95 11.45
C THR A 4 -19.03 7.79 11.50
N HIS A 5 -19.48 6.60 11.91
CA HIS A 5 -18.64 5.40 11.93
C HIS A 5 -18.23 4.94 10.51
N ILE A 6 -19.13 5.04 9.54
CA ILE A 6 -18.86 4.68 8.14
C ILE A 6 -17.84 5.64 7.54
N ILE A 7 -18.03 6.95 7.74
CA ILE A 7 -17.10 7.99 7.27
C ILE A 7 -15.72 7.78 7.89
N PHE A 8 -15.65 7.58 9.21
CA PHE A 8 -14.38 7.33 9.90
C PHE A 8 -13.65 6.10 9.36
N SER A 9 -14.37 5.01 9.11
CA SER A 9 -13.82 3.79 8.50
C SER A 9 -13.27 4.06 7.09
N LEU A 10 -14.04 4.74 6.24
CA LEU A 10 -13.62 5.12 4.89
C LEU A 10 -12.38 6.03 4.89
N THR A 11 -12.34 7.02 5.77
CA THR A 11 -11.19 7.92 5.91
C THR A 11 -9.94 7.17 6.33
N LYS A 12 -10.04 6.31 7.35
CA LYS A 12 -8.92 5.46 7.81
C LYS A 12 -8.35 4.62 6.65
N ARG A 13 -9.24 4.07 5.82
CA ARG A 13 -8.86 3.26 4.67
C ARG A 13 -8.20 4.07 3.57
N LEU A 14 -8.75 5.24 3.24
CA LEU A 14 -8.16 6.14 2.25
C LEU A 14 -6.74 6.54 2.66
N ILE A 15 -6.54 6.84 3.94
CA ILE A 15 -5.21 7.11 4.50
C ILE A 15 -4.29 5.90 4.32
N GLY A 16 -4.77 4.69 4.62
CA GLY A 16 -3.99 3.47 4.39
C GLY A 16 -3.57 3.27 2.93
N VAL A 17 -4.47 3.54 1.98
CA VAL A 17 -4.15 3.48 0.54
C VAL A 17 -3.12 4.55 0.16
N ILE A 18 -3.24 5.77 0.68
CA ILE A 18 -2.25 6.83 0.46
C ILE A 18 -0.86 6.37 0.92
N PHE A 19 -0.76 5.75 2.10
CA PHE A 19 0.52 5.20 2.58
C PHE A 19 1.10 4.12 1.66
N LEU A 20 0.27 3.24 1.09
CA LEU A 20 0.73 2.25 0.12
C LEU A 20 1.22 2.91 -1.19
N VAL A 21 0.55 3.97 -1.64
CA VAL A 21 1.00 4.75 -2.81
C VAL A 21 2.32 5.47 -2.50
N LEU A 22 2.45 6.07 -1.32
CA LEU A 22 3.71 6.70 -0.89
C LEU A 22 4.86 5.68 -0.80
N ASN A 23 4.59 4.46 -0.30
CA ASN A 23 5.56 3.36 -0.35
C ASN A 23 6.02 3.07 -1.78
N TYR A 24 5.09 2.99 -2.74
CA TYR A 24 5.45 2.78 -4.14
C TYR A 24 6.31 3.93 -4.69
N LEU A 25 5.97 5.18 -4.38
CA LEU A 25 6.72 6.35 -4.81
C LEU A 25 8.14 6.42 -4.21
N CYS A 26 8.37 5.85 -3.02
CA CYS A 26 9.70 5.74 -2.45
C CYS A 26 10.67 5.01 -3.38
N TYR A 27 10.23 3.98 -4.12
CA TYR A 27 11.11 3.27 -5.07
C TYR A 27 11.56 4.16 -6.23
N GLY A 28 10.65 4.96 -6.78
CA GLY A 28 11.01 5.96 -7.79
C GLY A 28 12.00 6.99 -7.25
N LEU A 29 11.79 7.47 -6.02
CA LEU A 29 12.69 8.39 -5.35
C LEU A 29 14.08 7.77 -5.11
N MET A 30 14.16 6.51 -4.68
CA MET A 30 15.44 5.79 -4.51
C MET A 30 16.24 5.76 -5.82
N VAL A 31 15.58 5.44 -6.94
CA VAL A 31 16.23 5.40 -8.26
C VAL A 31 16.71 6.80 -8.66
N SER A 32 15.88 7.83 -8.47
CA SER A 32 16.24 9.22 -8.77
C SER A 32 17.47 9.66 -7.98
N LEU A 33 17.50 9.38 -6.67
CA LEU A 33 18.62 9.74 -5.79
C LEU A 33 19.91 8.99 -6.14
N ALA A 34 19.81 7.72 -6.55
CA ALA A 34 20.97 6.93 -6.97
C ALA A 34 21.55 7.42 -8.31
N ALA A 35 20.71 7.96 -9.20
CA ALA A 35 21.10 8.47 -10.51
C ALA A 35 21.53 9.95 -10.50
N ASP A 36 21.27 10.67 -9.42
CA ASP A 36 21.52 12.12 -9.31
C ASP A 36 23.02 12.43 -9.39
N THR A 37 23.44 13.18 -10.41
CA THR A 37 24.85 13.52 -10.63
C THR A 37 25.39 14.57 -9.68
N ASP A 38 24.53 15.33 -9.03
CA ASP A 38 24.91 16.43 -8.13
C ASP A 38 25.28 15.92 -6.74
N LEU A 39 24.86 14.70 -6.40
CA LEU A 39 25.20 14.03 -5.15
C LEU A 39 26.57 13.34 -5.20
N SER A 40 27.26 13.30 -4.06
CA SER A 40 28.47 12.48 -3.91
C SER A 40 28.16 10.98 -3.95
N ALA A 41 29.17 10.15 -4.22
CA ALA A 41 29.00 8.70 -4.27
C ALA A 41 28.41 8.11 -2.97
N THR A 42 28.80 8.64 -1.81
CA THR A 42 28.26 8.23 -0.51
C THR A 42 26.80 8.60 -0.37
N GLU A 43 26.40 9.81 -0.75
CA GLU A 43 25.01 10.29 -0.66
C GLU A 43 24.06 9.49 -1.56
N ARG A 44 24.50 9.13 -2.77
CA ARG A 44 23.76 8.27 -3.69
C ARG A 44 23.51 6.85 -3.16
N VAL A 45 24.21 6.45 -2.10
CA VAL A 45 23.97 5.18 -1.39
C VAL A 45 23.16 5.42 -0.12
N VAL A 46 23.56 6.39 0.70
CA VAL A 46 22.94 6.64 2.00
C VAL A 46 21.49 7.12 1.85
N TYR A 47 21.20 8.06 0.94
CA TYR A 47 19.85 8.59 0.81
C TYR A 47 18.84 7.52 0.33
N PRO A 48 19.12 6.71 -0.71
CA PRO A 48 18.23 5.60 -1.07
C PRO A 48 18.02 4.60 0.07
N VAL A 49 19.05 4.28 0.87
CA VAL A 49 18.91 3.37 2.02
C VAL A 49 17.97 3.97 3.08
N LEU A 50 18.08 5.27 3.38
CA LEU A 50 17.17 5.94 4.29
C LEU A 50 15.74 5.98 3.76
N VAL A 51 15.55 6.24 2.47
CA VAL A 51 14.24 6.20 1.81
C VAL A 51 13.66 4.78 1.83
N TYR A 52 14.50 3.75 1.65
CA TYR A 52 14.08 2.35 1.77
C TYR A 52 13.60 2.02 3.18
N ALA A 53 14.33 2.43 4.21
CA ALA A 53 13.91 2.27 5.60
C ALA A 53 12.56 2.98 5.87
N LEU A 54 12.38 4.20 5.37
CA LEU A 54 11.11 4.93 5.48
C LEU A 54 9.97 4.23 4.74
N SER A 55 10.26 3.62 3.58
CA SER A 55 9.27 2.90 2.78
C SER A 55 8.61 1.76 3.58
N TRP A 56 9.36 1.09 4.46
CA TRP A 56 8.83 0.05 5.33
C TRP A 56 7.81 0.60 6.35
N VAL A 57 8.02 1.81 6.85
CA VAL A 57 7.04 2.46 7.72
C VAL A 57 5.72 2.68 6.96
N PHE A 58 5.81 3.18 5.73
CA PHE A 58 4.64 3.40 4.89
C PHE A 58 3.89 2.09 4.56
N VAL A 59 4.59 1.00 4.23
CA VAL A 59 3.91 -0.26 3.92
C VAL A 59 3.23 -0.86 5.15
N ILE A 60 3.88 -0.82 6.32
CA ILE A 60 3.31 -1.35 7.57
C ILE A 60 2.07 -0.57 7.97
N VAL A 61 2.16 0.77 7.97
CA VAL A 61 1.02 1.63 8.29
C VAL A 61 -0.10 1.47 7.26
N GLY A 62 0.23 1.42 5.98
CA GLY A 62 -0.74 1.23 4.90
C GLY A 62 -1.52 -0.09 5.03
N ILE A 63 -0.82 -1.21 5.25
CA ILE A 63 -1.44 -2.52 5.48
C ILE A 63 -2.25 -2.51 6.78
N TYR A 64 -1.76 -1.92 7.85
CA TYR A 64 -2.50 -1.86 9.12
C TYR A 64 -3.83 -1.10 8.99
N LEU A 65 -3.85 -0.02 8.20
CA LEU A 65 -5.04 0.83 8.04
C LEU A 65 -6.01 0.31 6.96
N ALA A 66 -5.52 -0.23 5.84
CA ALA A 66 -6.35 -0.66 4.70
C ALA A 66 -6.46 -2.18 4.53
N GLY A 67 -5.52 -2.96 5.07
CA GLY A 67 -5.37 -4.39 4.85
C GLY A 67 -6.54 -5.27 5.30
N PRO A 68 -7.08 -5.14 6.54
CA PRO A 68 -8.16 -6.01 7.01
C PRO A 68 -9.38 -6.03 6.08
N GLU A 69 -9.73 -4.88 5.50
CA GLU A 69 -10.90 -4.78 4.65
C GLU A 69 -10.62 -5.15 3.19
N LEU A 70 -9.40 -4.90 2.70
CA LEU A 70 -8.96 -5.47 1.42
C LEU A 70 -9.06 -6.99 1.47
N ILE A 71 -8.57 -7.62 2.54
CA ILE A 71 -8.67 -9.08 2.74
C ILE A 71 -10.13 -9.53 2.78
N ALA A 72 -11.01 -8.81 3.48
CA ALA A 72 -12.44 -9.14 3.52
C ALA A 72 -13.07 -9.11 2.13
N LYS A 73 -12.84 -8.05 1.35
CA LYS A 73 -13.34 -7.93 -0.03
C LYS A 73 -12.76 -8.98 -0.98
N PHE A 74 -11.47 -9.31 -0.84
CA PHE A 74 -10.86 -10.39 -1.62
C PHE A 74 -11.50 -11.75 -1.30
N LYS A 75 -11.78 -12.04 -0.03
CA LYS A 75 -12.48 -13.27 0.35
C LYS A 75 -13.90 -13.34 -0.22
N GLU A 76 -14.66 -12.26 -0.14
CA GLU A 76 -16.00 -12.18 -0.74
C GLU A 76 -15.95 -12.43 -2.25
N TYR A 77 -15.04 -11.75 -2.94
CA TYR A 77 -14.86 -11.92 -4.38
C TYR A 77 -14.46 -13.36 -4.74
N PHE A 78 -13.54 -13.95 -3.99
CA PHE A 78 -13.11 -15.34 -4.19
C PHE A 78 -14.28 -16.33 -4.03
N ILE A 79 -15.11 -16.16 -3.00
CA ILE A 79 -16.31 -17.00 -2.80
C ILE A 79 -17.26 -16.84 -3.99
N LEU A 80 -17.48 -15.61 -4.45
CA LEU A 80 -18.38 -15.30 -5.57
C LEU A 80 -17.89 -15.95 -6.87
N VAL A 81 -16.60 -15.84 -7.19
CA VAL A 81 -15.97 -16.49 -8.35
C VAL A 81 -16.05 -18.01 -8.23
N LYS A 82 -15.66 -18.57 -7.08
CA LYS A 82 -15.72 -20.02 -6.83
C LYS A 82 -17.14 -20.56 -7.02
N SER A 83 -18.14 -19.85 -6.51
CA SER A 83 -19.55 -20.24 -6.65
C SER A 83 -20.04 -20.25 -8.10
N LYS A 84 -19.56 -19.33 -8.94
CA LYS A 84 -19.89 -19.27 -10.37
C LYS A 84 -19.22 -20.38 -11.15
N LEU A 85 -17.95 -20.67 -10.88
CA LEU A 85 -17.22 -21.77 -11.54
C LEU A 85 -17.85 -23.13 -11.21
N LEU A 86 -18.15 -23.39 -9.94
CA LEU A 86 -18.80 -24.64 -9.52
C LEU A 86 -20.26 -24.78 -9.99
N LYS A 87 -20.93 -23.67 -10.36
CA LYS A 87 -22.27 -23.70 -10.95
C LYS A 87 -22.26 -24.05 -12.45
N ASN A 88 -21.13 -23.87 -13.13
CA ASN A 88 -20.97 -24.21 -14.55
C ASN A 88 -20.52 -25.66 -14.77
N ASP A 89 -20.17 -26.41 -13.71
CA ASP A 89 -19.77 -27.83 -13.75
C ASP A 89 -20.96 -28.81 -13.56
N LYS A 90 -22.20 -28.30 -13.51
CA LYS A 90 -23.44 -29.10 -13.47
C LYS A 90 -24.34 -28.76 -14.65
#